data_AF-A0A6N2SJA7-F1
#
_entry.id   AF-A0A6N2SJA7-F1
#
_cell.length_a   1.000
_cell.length_b   1.000
_cell.length_c   1.000
_cell.angle_alpha   90.00
_cell.angle_beta   90.00
_cell.angle_gamma   90.00
#
_symmetry.space_group_name_H-M   'P 1'
#
loop_
_entity.id
_entity.type
_entity.pdbx_description
1 polymer ?
#
loop_
_entity_poly.entity_id
_entity_poly.type
_entity_poly.pdbx_seq_one_letter_code
_entity_poly.pdbx_strand_id
1 'polypeptide(L)'
;MKKAIKKVLVSALAVLLVVGFTAPAAAAPVKAASSKVTVKTSTSKKVKTKTYKLKKKVKRKKVTTKKTKKTSKKVITSVSKKVEETVQTDIVVKTTKKAKKKTVKTTTTIKKVIKTTNLAQAGNANISQLKGIVDDKVISEFNRVGMAIETNPNSSLLKGADGVFSPSQKKIVVKNNVNRVLIHEVGHFVAYVNNRADSTAEFRAIYNAEKNNFAGDNRAYAVSNNKEFFAEVFKEYSMNRASLKSHCPRAYEYVKNVLAEM
;
A
#
# COMPACT_ATOMS: atom_id res chain seq x y z
N MET A 1 32.68 -15.48 -34.07
CA MET A 1 31.45 -14.88 -34.64
C MET A 1 30.38 -14.70 -33.55
N LYS A 2 30.27 -13.48 -33.03
CA LYS A 2 29.28 -13.05 -32.03
C LYS A 2 27.92 -12.90 -32.74
N LYS A 3 26.87 -13.64 -32.34
CA LYS A 3 25.50 -13.42 -32.87
C LYS A 3 24.50 -13.16 -31.75
N ALA A 4 24.11 -11.89 -31.71
CA ALA A 4 22.86 -11.26 -31.26
C ALA A 4 21.93 -12.07 -30.34
N ILE A 5 21.81 -11.63 -29.09
CA ILE A 5 20.68 -11.95 -28.22
C ILE A 5 19.63 -10.85 -28.45
N LYS A 6 18.63 -11.13 -29.30
CA LYS A 6 17.43 -10.30 -29.45
C LYS A 6 16.72 -10.18 -28.09
N LYS A 7 16.40 -8.95 -27.70
CA LYS A 7 15.49 -8.60 -26.60
C LYS A 7 14.20 -9.40 -26.76
N VAL A 8 13.84 -10.19 -25.76
CA VAL A 8 12.53 -10.85 -25.68
C VAL A 8 11.70 -10.07 -24.66
N LEU A 9 10.84 -9.21 -25.19
CA LEU A 9 9.68 -8.64 -24.52
C LEU A 9 8.69 -9.78 -24.25
N VAL A 10 8.30 -10.02 -23.00
CA VAL A 10 7.11 -10.82 -22.69
C VAL A 10 6.43 -10.26 -21.44
N SER A 11 5.34 -9.53 -21.67
CA SER A 11 4.23 -9.33 -20.76
C SER A 11 3.58 -10.66 -20.37
N ALA A 12 2.98 -10.71 -19.19
CA ALA A 12 1.84 -11.55 -18.78
C ALA A 12 1.93 -11.80 -17.27
N LEU A 13 0.92 -11.21 -16.63
CA LEU A 13 0.48 -11.24 -15.24
C LEU A 13 0.17 -12.67 -14.78
N ALA A 14 0.44 -12.97 -13.50
CA ALA A 14 -0.19 -14.06 -12.76
C ALA A 14 -0.19 -13.69 -11.28
N VAL A 15 -1.39 -13.53 -10.73
CA VAL A 15 -1.70 -13.25 -9.32
C VAL A 15 -1.74 -14.58 -8.57
N LEU A 16 -1.16 -14.67 -7.36
CA LEU A 16 -1.55 -15.70 -6.39
C LEU A 16 -1.28 -15.28 -4.93
N LEU A 17 -2.31 -15.53 -4.12
CA LEU A 17 -2.51 -15.52 -2.67
C LEU A 17 -1.32 -15.32 -1.72
N VAL A 18 -1.55 -14.47 -0.70
CA VAL A 18 -0.78 -14.39 0.54
C VAL A 18 -1.66 -14.94 1.67
N VAL A 19 -1.18 -15.99 2.35
CA VAL A 19 -1.73 -16.52 3.61
C VAL A 19 -0.77 -16.11 4.72
N GLY A 20 -1.29 -15.51 5.79
CA GLY A 20 -0.52 -15.06 6.95
C GLY A 20 -0.32 -16.17 7.98
N PHE A 21 0.78 -16.08 8.73
CA PHE A 21 0.98 -16.74 10.02
C PHE A 21 1.64 -15.74 10.97
N THR A 22 1.05 -15.60 12.16
CA THR A 22 1.56 -14.81 13.30
C THR A 22 2.16 -15.75 14.35
N ALA A 23 3.16 -15.28 15.10
CA ALA A 23 3.52 -15.84 16.42
C ALA A 23 3.93 -14.70 17.38
N PRO A 24 3.77 -14.84 18.71
CA PRO A 24 3.42 -13.73 19.61
C PRO A 24 4.46 -13.37 20.70
N ALA A 25 4.14 -12.26 21.39
CA ALA A 25 4.41 -11.90 22.80
C ALA A 25 5.79 -11.35 23.26
N ALA A 26 5.80 -10.12 23.77
CA ALA A 26 6.05 -9.74 25.19
C ALA A 26 6.20 -8.21 25.35
N ALA A 27 5.84 -7.66 26.52
CA ALA A 27 5.51 -6.24 26.74
C ALA A 27 6.58 -5.38 27.45
N ALA A 28 6.56 -4.07 27.12
CA ALA A 28 7.01 -2.84 27.82
C ALA A 28 8.53 -2.62 28.09
N PRO A 29 9.11 -1.39 27.94
CA PRO A 29 8.58 -0.10 28.45
C PRO A 29 8.55 1.10 27.47
N VAL A 30 7.94 2.20 27.93
CA VAL A 30 7.60 3.44 27.22
C VAL A 30 8.72 4.50 27.23
N LYS A 31 9.21 4.90 26.05
CA LYS A 31 9.30 6.29 25.51
C LYS A 31 10.37 6.39 24.40
N ALA A 32 9.91 6.34 23.16
CA ALA A 32 10.45 7.02 21.99
C ALA A 32 9.33 6.99 20.94
N ALA A 33 9.22 8.00 20.08
CA ALA A 33 8.23 8.04 18.99
C ALA A 33 8.29 6.72 18.20
N SER A 34 7.39 5.79 18.51
CA SER A 34 7.44 4.44 17.97
C SER A 34 6.91 4.50 16.55
N SER A 35 7.83 4.67 15.62
CA SER A 35 7.53 4.55 14.20
C SER A 35 7.12 3.11 13.92
N LYS A 36 5.80 2.89 13.75
CA LYS A 36 5.27 1.56 13.43
C LYS A 36 5.73 1.19 12.01
N VAL A 37 6.66 0.23 11.91
CA VAL A 37 7.19 -0.27 10.65
C VAL A 37 6.36 -1.45 10.18
N THR A 38 5.72 -1.32 9.03
CA THR A 38 5.00 -2.43 8.37
C THR A 38 5.85 -2.98 7.24
N VAL A 39 6.03 -4.30 7.20
CA VAL A 39 6.80 -4.99 6.14
C VAL A 39 5.86 -5.89 5.35
N LYS A 40 5.76 -5.64 4.04
CA LYS A 40 5.06 -6.52 3.10
C LYS A 40 6.07 -7.21 2.19
N THR A 41 5.99 -8.53 2.12
CA THR A 41 6.85 -9.33 1.24
C THR A 41 5.98 -10.08 0.25
N SER A 42 6.32 -9.99 -1.03
CA SER A 42 5.73 -10.83 -2.08
C SER A 42 6.82 -11.57 -2.83
N THR A 43 6.53 -12.83 -3.17
CA THR A 43 7.43 -13.67 -3.96
C THR A 43 6.66 -14.24 -5.13
N SER A 44 7.17 -14.06 -6.34
CA SER A 44 6.63 -14.69 -7.54
C SER A 44 7.68 -15.56 -8.23
N LYS A 45 7.24 -16.64 -8.86
CA LYS A 45 8.09 -17.59 -9.56
C LYS A 45 7.53 -17.87 -10.94
N LYS A 46 8.31 -17.55 -11.97
CA LYS A 46 7.95 -17.79 -13.37
C LYS A 46 8.92 -18.81 -13.97
N VAL A 47 8.38 -19.80 -14.65
CA VAL A 47 9.16 -20.85 -15.32
C VAL A 47 8.84 -20.83 -16.80
N LYS A 48 9.87 -20.75 -17.64
CA LYS A 48 9.76 -20.89 -19.09
C LYS A 48 10.66 -22.02 -19.57
N THR A 49 10.12 -22.86 -20.44
CA THR A 49 10.86 -23.96 -21.06
C THR A 49 10.80 -23.80 -22.56
N LYS A 50 11.95 -23.83 -23.23
CA LYS A 50 12.04 -23.87 -24.69
C LYS A 50 12.89 -25.05 -25.14
N THR A 51 12.42 -25.77 -26.15
CA THR A 51 13.12 -26.91 -26.73
C THR A 51 13.50 -26.59 -28.17
N TYR A 52 14.74 -26.89 -28.54
CA TYR A 52 15.31 -26.63 -29.85
C TYR A 52 15.85 -27.93 -30.45
N LYS A 53 15.67 -28.13 -31.76
CA LYS A 53 16.33 -29.22 -32.50
C LYS A 53 17.79 -28.81 -32.78
N LEU A 54 18.76 -29.70 -32.53
CA LEU A 54 20.16 -29.52 -32.89
C LEU A 54 20.47 -30.20 -34.22
N LYS A 55 21.38 -29.58 -34.97
CA LYS A 55 21.90 -30.11 -36.23
C LYS A 55 22.73 -31.40 -36.05
N LYS A 56 23.39 -31.58 -34.89
CA LYS A 56 24.23 -32.78 -34.58
C LYS A 56 23.74 -33.49 -33.31
N LYS A 57 23.89 -34.82 -33.26
CA LYS A 57 23.49 -35.69 -32.14
C LYS A 57 24.56 -35.63 -31.03
N VAL A 58 24.14 -35.40 -29.78
CA VAL A 58 25.06 -35.30 -28.62
C VAL A 58 24.92 -36.55 -27.74
N LYS A 59 26.03 -37.22 -27.40
CA LYS A 59 26.05 -38.57 -26.77
C LYS A 59 25.85 -38.62 -25.24
N ARG A 60 25.69 -37.50 -24.51
CA ARG A 60 25.36 -37.50 -23.06
C ARG A 60 24.45 -36.33 -22.66
N LYS A 61 23.69 -36.49 -21.56
CA LYS A 61 22.84 -35.44 -20.95
C LYS A 61 23.72 -34.35 -20.33
N LYS A 62 24.29 -33.46 -21.15
CA LYS A 62 25.11 -32.33 -20.66
C LYS A 62 24.18 -31.26 -20.09
N VAL A 63 24.28 -31.01 -18.79
CA VAL A 63 23.53 -29.99 -18.06
C VAL A 63 24.45 -28.81 -17.77
N THR A 64 24.03 -27.59 -18.11
CA THR A 64 24.71 -26.36 -17.70
C THR A 64 23.74 -25.44 -16.99
N THR A 65 24.18 -24.85 -15.88
CA THR A 65 23.38 -23.94 -15.07
C THR A 65 24.07 -22.57 -15.02
N LYS A 66 23.32 -21.50 -15.27
CA LYS A 66 23.76 -20.12 -15.03
C LYS A 66 22.82 -19.47 -14.02
N LYS A 67 23.39 -18.76 -13.05
CA LYS A 67 22.67 -18.00 -12.03
C LYS A 67 23.01 -16.52 -12.18
N THR A 68 22.02 -15.66 -12.07
CA THR A 68 22.20 -14.21 -12.05
C THR A 68 21.26 -13.62 -11.01
N LYS A 69 21.75 -12.68 -10.21
CA LYS A 69 20.99 -11.96 -9.20
C LYS A 69 21.03 -10.47 -9.51
N LYS A 70 19.88 -9.80 -9.44
CA LYS A 70 19.76 -8.34 -9.56
C LYS A 70 18.97 -7.80 -8.37
N THR A 71 19.41 -6.68 -7.83
CA THR A 71 18.75 -5.99 -6.72
C THR A 71 18.54 -4.53 -7.10
N SER A 72 17.34 -4.00 -6.87
CA SER A 72 17.05 -2.57 -6.97
C SER A 72 16.40 -2.08 -5.68
N LYS A 73 16.74 -0.86 -5.28
CA LYS A 73 16.16 -0.17 -4.12
C LYS A 73 15.54 1.15 -4.59
N LYS A 74 14.33 1.44 -4.10
CA LYS A 74 13.66 2.74 -4.28
C LYS A 74 13.21 3.22 -2.91
N VAL A 75 13.53 4.46 -2.57
CA VAL A 75 13.06 5.11 -1.34
C VAL A 75 12.16 6.25 -1.74
N ILE A 76 10.97 6.29 -1.16
CA ILE A 76 10.01 7.39 -1.32
C ILE A 76 9.73 7.93 0.07
N THR A 77 10.06 9.19 0.29
CA THR A 77 9.75 9.89 1.53
C THR A 77 8.59 10.85 1.26
N SER A 78 7.58 10.80 2.12
CA SER A 78 6.50 11.78 2.18
C SER A 78 6.43 12.33 3.60
N VAL A 79 5.71 13.42 3.81
CA VAL A 79 5.59 14.13 5.10
C VAL A 79 5.22 13.19 6.26
N SER A 80 4.54 12.07 6.01
CA SER A 80 4.04 11.17 7.05
C SER A 80 4.58 9.73 7.00
N LYS A 81 5.23 9.33 5.89
CA LYS A 81 5.70 7.96 5.71
C LYS A 81 6.99 7.92 4.91
N LYS A 82 7.86 6.99 5.29
CA LYS A 82 8.98 6.53 4.49
C LYS A 82 8.66 5.15 3.93
N VAL A 83 8.71 4.99 2.62
CA VAL A 83 8.51 3.71 1.94
C VAL A 83 9.82 3.29 1.30
N GLU A 84 10.35 2.15 1.74
CA GLU A 84 11.53 1.51 1.17
C GLU A 84 11.10 0.26 0.41
N GLU A 85 11.21 0.31 -0.92
CA GLU A 85 10.97 -0.82 -1.79
C GLU A 85 12.30 -1.45 -2.20
N THR A 86 12.45 -2.75 -1.92
CA THR A 86 13.56 -3.57 -2.39
C THR A 86 13.03 -4.68 -3.28
N VAL A 87 13.51 -4.75 -4.52
CA VAL A 87 13.18 -5.82 -5.47
C VAL A 87 14.43 -6.63 -5.75
N GLN A 88 14.39 -7.93 -5.43
CA GLN A 88 15.40 -8.91 -5.78
C GLN A 88 14.88 -9.82 -6.88
N THR A 89 15.64 -9.95 -7.96
CA THR A 89 15.34 -10.83 -9.09
C THR A 89 16.44 -11.87 -9.25
N ASP A 90 16.10 -13.12 -9.00
CA ASP A 90 16.97 -14.28 -9.20
C ASP A 90 16.58 -14.98 -10.51
N ILE A 91 17.56 -15.17 -11.40
CA ILE A 91 17.37 -15.85 -12.68
C ILE A 91 18.27 -17.08 -12.72
N VAL A 92 17.66 -18.24 -12.87
CA VAL A 92 18.34 -19.53 -13.02
C VAL A 92 18.03 -20.11 -14.38
N VAL A 93 19.04 -20.23 -15.23
CA VAL A 93 18.93 -20.85 -16.56
C VAL A 93 19.59 -22.22 -16.51
N LYS A 94 18.78 -23.28 -16.58
CA LYS A 94 19.23 -24.67 -16.75
C LYS A 94 19.09 -25.07 -18.21
N THR A 95 20.20 -25.39 -18.84
CA THR A 95 20.24 -25.93 -20.20
C THR A 95 20.55 -27.42 -20.13
N THR A 96 19.73 -28.25 -20.77
CA THR A 96 19.96 -29.68 -20.93
C THR A 96 20.05 -30.02 -22.42
N LYS A 97 20.98 -30.88 -22.80
CA LYS A 97 21.09 -31.40 -24.17
C LYS A 97 20.98 -32.91 -24.13
N LYS A 98 20.09 -33.51 -24.92
CA LYS A 98 19.94 -34.97 -25.07
C LYS A 98 19.70 -35.30 -26.54
N ALA A 99 20.50 -36.19 -27.11
CA ALA A 99 20.43 -36.56 -28.53
C ALA A 99 20.44 -35.33 -29.47
N LYS A 100 19.42 -35.15 -30.34
CA LYS A 100 19.25 -33.98 -31.22
C LYS A 100 18.37 -32.87 -30.60
N LYS A 101 18.15 -32.84 -29.28
CA LYS A 101 17.30 -31.83 -28.62
C LYS A 101 18.07 -31.05 -27.54
N LYS A 102 17.88 -29.73 -27.52
CA LYS A 102 18.39 -28.79 -26.49
C LYS A 102 17.18 -28.20 -25.78
N THR A 103 17.06 -28.42 -24.49
CA THR A 103 16.01 -27.82 -23.66
C THR A 103 16.63 -26.76 -22.78
N VAL A 104 16.06 -25.56 -22.77
CA VAL A 104 16.45 -24.44 -21.92
C VAL A 104 15.28 -24.14 -21.00
N LYS A 105 15.49 -24.35 -19.69
CA LYS A 105 14.55 -24.01 -18.64
C LYS A 105 15.08 -22.77 -17.92
N THR A 106 14.33 -21.68 -18.00
CA THR A 106 14.61 -20.44 -17.28
C THR A 106 13.60 -20.31 -16.15
N THR A 107 14.10 -20.26 -14.93
CA THR A 107 13.33 -19.95 -13.73
C THR A 107 13.68 -18.53 -13.32
N THR A 108 12.68 -17.67 -13.18
CA THR A 108 12.84 -16.32 -12.62
C THR A 108 12.05 -16.26 -11.33
N THR A 109 12.73 -15.91 -10.24
CA THR A 109 12.11 -15.65 -8.93
C THR A 109 12.24 -14.17 -8.65
N ILE A 110 11.13 -13.49 -8.38
CA ILE A 110 11.12 -12.08 -7.99
C ILE A 110 10.63 -12.02 -6.55
N LYS A 111 11.45 -11.46 -5.68
CA LYS A 111 11.09 -11.13 -4.29
C LYS A 111 11.01 -9.61 -4.17
N LYS A 112 9.84 -9.10 -3.80
CA LYS A 112 9.62 -7.67 -3.53
C LYS A 112 9.31 -7.50 -2.05
N VAL A 113 10.06 -6.62 -1.40
CA VAL A 113 9.90 -6.25 0.00
C VAL A 113 9.60 -4.76 0.05
N ILE A 114 8.49 -4.38 0.66
CA ILE A 114 8.14 -2.99 0.93
C ILE A 114 8.14 -2.79 2.44
N LYS A 115 8.99 -1.89 2.94
CA LYS A 115 8.95 -1.40 4.31
C LYS A 115 8.27 -0.04 4.32
N THR A 116 7.27 0.14 5.17
CA THR A 116 6.61 1.42 5.39
C THR A 116 6.80 1.82 6.83
N THR A 117 7.45 2.96 7.06
CA THR A 117 7.66 3.55 8.38
C THR A 117 6.73 4.73 8.52
N ASN A 118 5.78 4.65 9.46
CA ASN A 118 4.97 5.80 9.84
C ASN A 118 5.82 6.76 10.68
N LEU A 119 5.94 8.01 10.26
CA LEU A 119 6.70 9.01 11.01
C LEU A 119 5.79 9.60 12.09
N ALA A 120 5.94 9.11 13.32
CA ALA A 120 5.31 9.72 14.48
C ALA A 120 6.04 11.02 14.81
N GLN A 121 5.28 12.08 15.03
CA GLN A 121 5.79 13.38 15.45
C GLN A 121 5.83 13.47 16.98
N ALA A 122 6.67 14.36 17.49
CA ALA A 122 6.72 14.64 18.92
C ALA A 122 5.44 15.39 19.35
N GLY A 123 5.06 15.22 20.62
CA GLY A 123 3.94 15.94 21.23
C GLY A 123 2.56 15.46 20.82
N ASN A 124 1.56 16.27 21.16
CA ASN A 124 0.15 15.99 20.89
C ASN A 124 -0.21 16.34 19.46
N ALA A 125 -1.06 15.52 18.85
CA ALA A 125 -1.68 15.80 17.57
C ALA A 125 -2.58 17.04 17.65
N ASN A 126 -2.53 17.86 16.60
CA ASN A 126 -3.35 19.05 16.43
C ASN A 126 -3.81 19.15 14.96
N ILE A 127 -4.97 19.77 14.70
CA ILE A 127 -5.53 19.90 13.35
C ILE A 127 -4.66 20.82 12.48
N SER A 128 -4.08 21.86 13.05
CA SER A 128 -3.23 22.85 12.36
C SER A 128 -1.97 22.24 11.77
N GLN A 129 -1.50 21.09 12.29
CA GLN A 129 -0.35 20.38 11.73
C GLN A 129 -0.65 19.81 10.33
N LEU A 130 -1.92 19.70 9.95
CA LEU A 130 -2.36 19.21 8.65
C LEU A 130 -2.45 20.33 7.60
N LYS A 131 -2.16 21.58 7.96
CA LYS A 131 -2.15 22.71 7.01
C LYS A 131 -1.20 22.40 5.85
N GLY A 132 -1.69 22.59 4.62
CA GLY A 132 -0.96 22.25 3.40
C GLY A 132 -0.95 20.76 3.03
N ILE A 133 -1.59 19.90 3.84
CA ILE A 133 -1.83 18.47 3.54
C ILE A 133 -3.32 18.25 3.28
N VAL A 134 -4.19 18.77 4.14
CA VAL A 134 -5.65 18.78 3.96
C VAL A 134 -6.12 20.15 3.46
N ASP A 135 -7.31 20.21 2.90
CA ASP A 135 -7.92 21.47 2.45
C ASP A 135 -8.19 22.38 3.67
N ASP A 136 -7.90 23.68 3.54
CA ASP A 136 -8.06 24.64 4.64
C ASP A 136 -9.53 24.75 5.09
N LYS A 137 -10.51 24.46 4.22
CA LYS A 137 -11.94 24.41 4.61
C LYS A 137 -12.21 23.32 5.65
N VAL A 138 -11.52 22.18 5.57
CA VAL A 138 -11.66 21.10 6.55
C VAL A 138 -11.17 21.55 7.92
N ILE A 139 -10.05 22.30 7.96
CA ILE A 139 -9.49 22.83 9.20
C ILE A 139 -10.44 23.87 9.80
N SER A 140 -10.93 24.81 8.99
CA SER A 140 -11.90 25.82 9.40
C SER A 140 -13.17 25.19 9.94
N GLU A 141 -13.72 24.20 9.25
CA GLU A 141 -14.93 23.50 9.65
C GLU A 141 -14.73 22.69 10.95
N PHE A 142 -13.58 22.02 11.09
CA PHE A 142 -13.20 21.30 12.30
C PHE A 142 -13.21 22.22 13.54
N ASN A 143 -12.66 23.43 13.40
CA ASN A 143 -12.65 24.43 14.44
C ASN A 143 -14.05 25.02 14.68
N ARG A 144 -14.80 25.31 13.61
CA ARG A 144 -16.16 25.90 13.66
C ARG A 144 -17.13 25.04 14.45
N VAL A 145 -17.10 23.72 14.26
CA VAL A 145 -18.00 22.79 14.96
C VAL A 145 -17.51 22.42 16.37
N GLY A 146 -16.33 22.92 16.77
CA GLY A 146 -15.73 22.68 18.09
C GLY A 146 -15.24 21.26 18.29
N MET A 147 -14.72 20.61 17.24
CA MET A 147 -14.13 19.27 17.33
C MET A 147 -12.75 19.36 18.01
N ALA A 148 -12.42 18.41 18.89
CA ALA A 148 -11.14 18.34 19.57
C ALA A 148 -10.26 17.19 19.05
N ILE A 149 -8.93 17.27 19.28
CA ILE A 149 -8.01 16.15 19.05
C ILE A 149 -7.31 15.81 20.36
N GLU A 150 -7.30 14.53 20.70
CA GLU A 150 -6.63 13.99 21.87
C GLU A 150 -5.59 12.95 21.44
N THR A 151 -4.35 13.09 21.93
CA THR A 151 -3.33 12.04 21.77
C THR A 151 -3.23 11.26 23.06
N ASN A 152 -3.83 10.08 23.09
CA ASN A 152 -3.93 9.27 24.30
C ASN A 152 -3.88 7.78 23.95
N PRO A 153 -2.71 7.13 24.10
CA PRO A 153 -2.56 5.71 23.76
C PRO A 153 -3.35 4.77 24.66
N ASN A 154 -3.83 5.24 25.81
CA ASN A 154 -4.56 4.47 26.81
C ASN A 154 -6.08 4.74 26.79
N SER A 155 -6.56 5.53 25.84
CA SER A 155 -7.99 5.85 25.74
C SER A 155 -8.81 4.59 25.45
N SER A 156 -9.86 4.38 26.26
CA SER A 156 -10.82 3.28 26.07
C SER A 156 -11.57 3.37 24.75
N LEU A 157 -11.64 4.56 24.14
CA LEU A 157 -12.29 4.79 22.85
C LEU A 157 -11.57 4.11 21.70
N LEU A 158 -10.24 3.94 21.80
CA LEU A 158 -9.44 3.36 20.73
C LEU A 158 -9.80 1.89 20.48
N LYS A 159 -10.19 1.12 21.51
CA LYS A 159 -10.55 -0.30 21.39
C LYS A 159 -9.55 -1.13 20.55
N GLY A 160 -8.26 -0.80 20.65
CA GLY A 160 -7.17 -1.46 19.89
C GLY A 160 -6.84 -0.82 18.54
N ALA A 161 -7.59 0.18 18.07
CA ALA A 161 -7.28 0.97 16.89
C ALA A 161 -6.14 1.97 17.14
N ASP A 162 -5.54 2.46 16.06
CA ASP A 162 -4.51 3.51 16.12
C ASP A 162 -5.15 4.92 16.22
N GLY A 163 -6.43 5.06 15.86
CA GLY A 163 -7.23 6.29 15.95
C GLY A 163 -8.73 5.98 15.97
N VAL A 164 -9.53 6.95 16.42
CA VAL A 164 -11.00 6.89 16.39
C VAL A 164 -11.61 8.29 16.31
N PHE A 165 -12.51 8.49 15.35
CA PHE A 165 -13.42 9.62 15.30
C PHE A 165 -14.69 9.36 16.12
N SER A 166 -14.99 10.23 17.08
CA SER A 166 -16.17 10.15 17.95
C SER A 166 -17.03 11.41 17.81
N PRO A 167 -18.07 11.40 16.97
CA PRO A 167 -18.95 12.56 16.81
C PRO A 167 -19.73 12.88 18.09
N SER A 168 -20.13 11.86 18.86
CA SER A 168 -20.87 12.03 20.11
C SER A 168 -20.05 12.75 21.19
N GLN A 169 -18.73 12.53 21.21
CA GLN A 169 -17.83 13.21 22.15
C GLN A 169 -17.13 14.42 21.55
N LYS A 170 -17.50 14.82 20.31
CA LYS A 170 -16.87 15.89 19.55
C LYS A 170 -15.34 15.84 19.59
N LYS A 171 -14.76 14.65 19.43
CA LYS A 171 -13.30 14.50 19.38
C LYS A 171 -12.82 13.42 18.42
N ILE A 172 -11.58 13.58 17.98
CA ILE A 172 -10.74 12.52 17.42
C ILE A 172 -9.74 12.12 18.49
N VAL A 173 -9.62 10.82 18.76
CA VAL A 173 -8.55 10.30 19.62
C VAL A 173 -7.57 9.51 18.77
N VAL A 174 -6.28 9.84 18.88
CA VAL A 174 -5.20 9.09 18.22
C VAL A 174 -4.26 8.49 19.26
N LYS A 175 -3.77 7.29 18.99
CA LYS A 175 -2.81 6.59 19.86
C LYS A 175 -1.47 7.31 19.90
N ASN A 176 -1.00 7.75 18.73
CA ASN A 176 0.26 8.46 18.54
C ASN A 176 0.03 9.60 17.55
N ASN A 177 0.85 10.65 17.61
CA ASN A 177 0.80 11.75 16.65
C ASN A 177 1.35 11.32 15.27
N VAL A 178 0.53 10.63 14.49
CA VAL A 178 0.86 10.12 13.16
C VAL A 178 -0.11 10.71 12.15
N ASN A 179 0.39 11.55 11.24
CA ASN A 179 -0.45 12.25 10.25
C ASN A 179 -1.35 11.31 9.44
N ARG A 180 -0.87 10.11 9.06
CA ARG A 180 -1.71 9.18 8.29
C ARG A 180 -2.94 8.69 9.05
N VAL A 181 -2.79 8.49 10.36
CA VAL A 181 -3.90 8.08 11.23
C VAL A 181 -4.81 9.28 11.44
N LEU A 182 -4.25 10.44 11.78
CA LEU A 182 -5.05 11.64 12.00
C LEU A 182 -5.86 12.05 10.76
N ILE A 183 -5.26 12.04 9.58
CA ILE A 183 -5.95 12.37 8.31
C ILE A 183 -7.06 11.36 8.01
N HIS A 184 -6.86 10.07 8.34
CA HIS A 184 -7.90 9.06 8.20
C HIS A 184 -9.11 9.40 9.09
N GLU A 185 -8.89 9.69 10.37
CA GLU A 185 -9.97 10.09 11.29
C GLU A 185 -10.64 11.41 10.86
N VAL A 186 -9.87 12.35 10.32
CA VAL A 186 -10.40 13.58 9.71
C VAL A 186 -11.26 13.26 8.48
N GLY A 187 -10.97 12.19 7.73
CA GLY A 187 -11.84 11.72 6.66
C GLY A 187 -13.23 11.28 7.15
N HIS A 188 -13.31 10.62 8.31
CA HIS A 188 -14.61 10.34 8.94
C HIS A 188 -15.33 11.61 9.37
N PHE A 189 -14.60 12.58 9.91
CA PHE A 189 -15.14 13.89 10.25
C PHE A 189 -15.73 14.60 9.02
N VAL A 190 -14.99 14.66 7.91
CA VAL A 190 -15.45 15.26 6.65
C VAL A 190 -16.73 14.59 6.16
N ALA A 191 -16.79 13.25 6.16
CA ALA A 191 -18.02 12.56 5.82
C ALA A 191 -19.18 12.92 6.74
N TYR A 192 -18.91 13.06 8.05
CA TYR A 192 -19.93 13.38 9.05
C TYR A 192 -20.55 14.76 8.84
N VAL A 193 -19.74 15.81 8.68
CA VAL A 193 -20.25 17.18 8.49
C VAL A 193 -20.90 17.40 7.13
N ASN A 194 -20.54 16.60 6.13
CA ASN A 194 -21.17 16.60 4.81
C ASN A 194 -22.32 15.58 4.72
N ASN A 195 -23.24 15.62 5.68
CA ASN A 195 -24.47 14.82 5.68
C ASN A 195 -24.27 13.31 5.44
N ARG A 196 -23.21 12.74 6.01
CA ARG A 196 -22.83 11.32 5.80
C ARG A 196 -22.55 11.02 4.33
N ALA A 197 -21.67 11.81 3.71
CA ALA A 197 -21.15 11.57 2.35
C ALA A 197 -20.60 10.13 2.15
N ASP A 198 -20.13 9.50 3.24
CA ASP A 198 -19.69 8.10 3.28
C ASP A 198 -20.83 7.06 3.05
N SER A 199 -22.09 7.48 3.13
CA SER A 199 -23.26 6.61 3.22
C SER A 199 -24.30 6.84 2.13
N THR A 200 -24.08 7.82 1.25
CA THR A 200 -24.99 8.13 0.14
C THR A 200 -25.09 6.95 -0.84
N ALA A 201 -26.20 6.88 -1.57
CA ALA A 201 -26.37 5.87 -2.62
C ALA A 201 -25.28 5.95 -3.70
N GLU A 202 -24.93 7.19 -4.09
CA GLU A 202 -23.84 7.46 -5.03
C GLU A 202 -22.50 6.92 -4.53
N PHE A 203 -22.12 7.26 -3.29
CA PHE A 203 -20.83 6.81 -2.76
C PHE A 203 -20.79 5.29 -2.56
N ARG A 204 -21.90 4.66 -2.17
CA ARG A 204 -21.99 3.19 -2.10
C ARG A 204 -21.77 2.54 -3.47
N ALA A 205 -22.29 3.14 -4.54
CA ALA A 205 -22.03 2.67 -5.91
C ALA A 205 -20.56 2.81 -6.29
N ILE A 206 -19.92 3.94 -5.94
CA ILE A 206 -18.48 4.17 -6.14
C ILE A 206 -17.64 3.14 -5.37
N TYR A 207 -17.93 2.93 -4.08
CA TYR A 207 -17.26 1.94 -3.24
C TYR A 207 -17.32 0.54 -3.88
N ASN A 208 -18.49 0.08 -4.30
CA ASN A 208 -18.64 -1.24 -4.89
C ASN A 208 -17.86 -1.39 -6.21
N ALA A 209 -17.76 -0.33 -7.00
CA ALA A 209 -17.01 -0.33 -8.26
C ALA A 209 -15.48 -0.27 -8.04
N GLU A 210 -15.00 0.51 -7.08
CA GLU A 210 -13.58 0.90 -7.01
C GLU A 210 -12.81 0.33 -5.82
N LYS A 211 -13.46 -0.26 -4.79
CA LYS A 211 -12.76 -0.82 -3.61
C LYS A 211 -11.65 -1.81 -3.99
N ASN A 212 -11.89 -2.60 -5.04
CA ASN A 212 -10.93 -3.58 -5.53
C ASN A 212 -9.79 -2.99 -6.38
N ASN A 213 -9.83 -1.70 -6.69
CA ASN A 213 -8.76 -1.01 -7.41
C ASN A 213 -7.89 -0.17 -6.47
N PHE A 214 -8.37 0.08 -5.24
CA PHE A 214 -7.66 0.88 -4.26
C PHE A 214 -6.23 0.37 -4.00
N ALA A 215 -5.27 1.27 -4.19
CA ALA A 215 -3.84 1.00 -4.13
C ALA A 215 -3.16 1.58 -2.87
N GLY A 216 -3.93 2.05 -1.88
CA GLY A 216 -3.41 2.56 -0.62
C GLY A 216 -2.79 1.49 0.28
N ASP A 217 -1.97 1.92 1.24
CA ASP A 217 -1.14 1.02 2.07
C ASP A 217 -1.97 0.04 2.92
N ASN A 218 -3.21 0.40 3.28
CA ASN A 218 -4.09 -0.38 4.15
C ASN A 218 -5.31 -0.96 3.43
N ARG A 219 -5.12 -1.51 2.23
CA ARG A 219 -6.23 -2.02 1.39
C ARG A 219 -7.22 -2.94 2.12
N ALA A 220 -6.76 -3.90 2.92
CA ALA A 220 -7.66 -4.84 3.61
C ALA A 220 -8.66 -4.12 4.53
N TYR A 221 -8.18 -3.08 5.21
CA TYR A 221 -9.00 -2.22 6.05
C TYR A 221 -9.85 -1.27 5.21
N ALA A 222 -9.26 -0.63 4.19
CA ALA A 222 -9.94 0.30 3.29
C ALA A 222 -11.15 -0.32 2.57
N VAL A 223 -11.12 -1.63 2.28
CA VAL A 223 -12.23 -2.31 1.60
C VAL A 223 -13.24 -2.92 2.57
N SER A 224 -13.04 -2.82 3.88
CA SER A 224 -13.88 -3.49 4.89
C SER A 224 -15.33 -2.99 4.86
N ASN A 225 -15.53 -1.68 4.71
CA ASN A 225 -16.84 -1.08 4.51
C ASN A 225 -16.70 0.28 3.79
N ASN A 226 -17.83 0.88 3.41
CA ASN A 226 -17.86 2.17 2.72
C ASN A 226 -17.33 3.33 3.57
N LYS A 227 -17.50 3.33 4.89
CA LYS A 227 -17.02 4.40 5.77
C LYS A 227 -15.49 4.44 5.84
N GLU A 228 -14.88 3.26 6.03
CA GLU A 228 -13.42 3.12 5.97
C GLU A 228 -12.88 3.44 4.59
N PHE A 229 -13.60 3.03 3.55
CA PHE A 229 -13.22 3.36 2.18
C PHE A 229 -13.21 4.88 1.96
N PHE A 230 -14.24 5.61 2.41
CA PHE A 230 -14.26 7.07 2.31
C PHE A 230 -13.06 7.71 3.02
N ALA A 231 -12.80 7.33 4.27
CA ALA A 231 -11.69 7.87 5.06
C ALA A 231 -10.32 7.57 4.42
N GLU A 232 -10.15 6.37 3.86
CA GLU A 232 -8.92 5.99 3.15
C GLU A 232 -8.76 6.72 1.80
N VAL A 233 -9.86 6.92 1.05
CA VAL A 233 -9.87 7.73 -0.18
C VAL A 233 -9.55 9.18 0.15
N PHE A 234 -10.16 9.77 1.18
CA PHE A 234 -9.86 11.13 1.63
C PHE A 234 -8.37 11.27 2.00
N LYS A 235 -7.83 10.32 2.77
CA LYS A 235 -6.40 10.31 3.09
C LYS A 235 -5.52 10.24 1.85
N GLU A 236 -5.80 9.36 0.90
CA GLU A 236 -5.01 9.31 -0.34
C GLU A 236 -5.24 10.54 -1.23
N TYR A 237 -6.39 11.20 -1.15
CA TYR A 237 -6.64 12.49 -1.80
C TYR A 237 -5.78 13.61 -1.19
N SER A 238 -5.59 13.63 0.13
CA SER A 238 -4.71 14.60 0.81
C SER A 238 -3.24 14.34 0.53
N MET A 239 -2.83 13.08 0.39
CA MET A 239 -1.40 12.71 0.42
C MET A 239 -0.83 12.21 -0.91
N ASN A 240 -1.67 11.77 -1.85
CA ASN A 240 -1.26 11.05 -3.05
C ASN A 240 -2.31 11.13 -4.17
N ARG A 241 -2.72 12.36 -4.51
CA ARG A 241 -3.79 12.65 -5.50
C ARG A 241 -3.63 11.90 -6.81
N ALA A 242 -2.41 11.85 -7.36
CA ALA A 242 -2.14 11.21 -8.65
C ALA A 242 -2.42 9.70 -8.61
N SER A 243 -2.01 9.01 -7.54
CA SER A 243 -2.28 7.59 -7.38
C SER A 243 -3.78 7.34 -7.21
N LEU A 244 -4.46 8.15 -6.41
CA LEU A 244 -5.90 8.01 -6.21
C LEU A 244 -6.65 8.22 -7.54
N LYS A 245 -6.35 9.29 -8.27
CA LYS A 245 -6.98 9.59 -9.56
C LYS A 245 -6.78 8.47 -10.59
N SER A 246 -5.64 7.78 -10.56
CA SER A 246 -5.33 6.67 -11.47
C SER A 246 -6.09 5.38 -11.14
N HIS A 247 -6.26 5.07 -9.85
CA HIS A 247 -6.83 3.77 -9.42
C HIS A 247 -8.32 3.84 -9.06
N CYS A 248 -8.77 4.98 -8.54
CA CYS A 248 -10.13 5.23 -8.07
C CYS A 248 -10.61 6.62 -8.55
N PRO A 249 -10.76 6.83 -9.87
CA PRO A 249 -11.11 8.14 -10.44
C PRO A 249 -12.47 8.66 -9.97
N ARG A 250 -13.47 7.81 -9.76
CA ARG A 250 -14.79 8.25 -9.30
C ARG A 250 -14.75 8.67 -7.84
N ALA A 251 -14.06 7.91 -7.00
CA ALA A 251 -13.84 8.28 -5.60
C ALA A 251 -13.03 9.57 -5.46
N TYR A 252 -12.05 9.79 -6.36
CA TYR A 252 -11.29 11.04 -6.44
C TYR A 252 -12.20 12.26 -6.70
N GLU A 253 -13.02 12.21 -7.75
CA GLU A 253 -13.91 13.33 -8.07
C GLU A 253 -15.00 13.50 -7.00
N TYR A 254 -15.50 12.41 -6.42
CA TYR A 254 -16.47 12.50 -5.33
C TYR A 254 -15.93 13.26 -4.11
N VAL A 255 -14.74 12.91 -3.61
CA VAL A 255 -14.13 13.63 -2.48
C VAL A 255 -13.83 15.09 -2.85
N LYS A 256 -13.39 15.35 -4.08
CA LYS A 256 -13.17 16.72 -4.56
C LYS A 256 -14.46 17.55 -4.52
N ASN A 257 -15.59 16.98 -4.93
CA ASN A 257 -16.89 17.66 -4.89
C ASN A 257 -17.36 17.88 -3.45
N VAL A 258 -17.25 16.86 -2.58
CA VAL A 258 -17.56 17.01 -1.14
C VAL A 258 -16.79 18.18 -0.53
N LEU A 259 -15.51 18.34 -0.85
CA LEU A 259 -14.69 19.46 -0.34
C LEU A 259 -15.01 20.81 -0.99
N ALA A 260 -15.64 20.82 -2.16
CA ALA A 260 -16.09 22.04 -2.82
C ALA A 260 -17.39 22.58 -2.19
N GLU A 261 -18.18 21.70 -1.57
CA GLU A 261 -19.45 22.01 -0.91
C GLU A 261 -19.32 22.37 0.59
N MET A 262 -18.10 22.27 1.14
CA MET A 262 -17.77 22.64 2.53
C MET A 262 -17.61 24.14 2.75
#